data_AF-A0A1X2AAT8-F1
#
_entry.id   AF-A0A1X2AAT8-F1
#
_cell.length_a   1.000
_cell.length_b   1.000
_cell.length_c   1.000
_cell.angle_alpha   90.00
_cell.angle_beta   90.00
_cell.angle_gamma   90.00
#
_symmetry.space_group_name_H-M   'P 1'
#
loop_
_entity.id
_entity.type
_entity.pdbx_description
1 polymer ?
#
loop_
_entity_poly.entity_id
_entity_poly.type
_entity_poly.pdbx_seq_one_letter_code
_entity_poly.pdbx_strand_id
1 'polypeptide(L)'
;MTSGAVVCGYRIERVLGTGGMGTVYLAADPILPRQTALKVLSSELSRDPDFRARFIREADTAASLEHPHIVSVYNRGQTEDGQLWIAMQFVDGIDADAALRGGTMAPQRAVHIIAQVAKALDFAHAHNVVHRDIKPGNFLLSGPIGPDERVLLGDFGIARAFDDVGLTATGSVMATVAYAAPEVLSDRPIDGRVDIYSLGCALFRLLTGHTPFPASNGAAAVMMGHLFSPPPRVTDAVPSLPAALDRVIAIAMAKDPAARFGSAGELAAAAADALRDPTRRAPLPPIPSGQVGPYPVGSPTPPWWEHSGQRTLAPPPPRRRRRRGLIAAALAAVVVVVAATVTVLVWPDRGPAGQGADPGAAPSPSAPGPPATDITAAQLRPILLTADQIPRGASGGPLVLERDSATLSDDSATLDNPECVGAWAPAQQSGYAASGYTGVAAQFLRALNEPESQDSVSQAVIAFPEGKAGASLVTQRGQWALCGGKTVTVTPPGAPGQVWEFAQPGITSGVVVVAATLRGGNASCQHGMQVRGNVIIDIRQCRAGGGADVTGLVIATAAKVPRQ
;
A
#
# COMPACT_ATOMS: atom_id res chain seq x y z
N MET A 1 9.33 28.19 -0.06
CA MET A 1 9.64 29.61 -0.37
C MET A 1 9.42 30.46 0.87
N THR A 2 10.13 31.57 1.03
CA THR A 2 10.00 32.47 2.19
C THR A 2 8.83 33.44 2.03
N SER A 3 8.33 33.97 3.16
CA SER A 3 7.35 35.07 3.14
C SER A 3 7.88 36.25 2.31
N GLY A 4 7.01 36.87 1.53
CA GLY A 4 7.33 37.99 0.62
C GLY A 4 7.79 37.57 -0.79
N ALA A 5 8.12 36.29 -1.02
CA ALA A 5 8.43 35.80 -2.36
C ALA A 5 7.23 35.94 -3.30
N VAL A 6 7.48 36.17 -4.59
CA VAL A 6 6.42 36.25 -5.62
C VAL A 6 6.52 35.06 -6.54
N VAL A 7 5.40 34.37 -6.76
CA VAL A 7 5.27 33.21 -7.65
C VAL A 7 4.15 33.50 -8.63
N CYS A 8 4.48 33.70 -9.91
CA CYS A 8 3.49 33.95 -10.97
C CYS A 8 2.50 35.08 -10.62
N GLY A 9 3.02 36.16 -10.02
CA GLY A 9 2.24 37.31 -9.56
C GLY A 9 1.68 37.18 -8.14
N TYR A 10 1.53 35.98 -7.61
CA TYR A 10 1.03 35.76 -6.24
C TYR A 10 2.13 36.01 -5.22
N ARG A 11 1.88 36.89 -4.24
CA ARG A 11 2.83 37.18 -3.17
C ARG A 11 2.59 36.24 -2.00
N ILE A 12 3.58 35.40 -1.70
CA ILE A 12 3.53 34.41 -0.62
C ILE A 12 3.52 35.11 0.73
N GLU A 13 2.51 34.84 1.55
CA GLU A 13 2.42 35.33 2.92
C GLU A 13 3.03 34.31 3.90
N ARG A 14 2.55 33.06 3.82
CA ARG A 14 3.03 31.95 4.67
C ARG A 14 2.74 30.59 4.06
N VAL A 15 3.39 29.56 4.57
CA VAL A 15 3.08 28.16 4.23
C VAL A 15 1.79 27.74 4.95
N LEU A 16 0.86 27.12 4.23
CA LEU A 16 -0.34 26.47 4.77
C LEU A 16 -0.10 24.98 5.03
N GLY A 17 0.66 24.31 4.16
CA GLY A 17 1.02 22.90 4.34
C GLY A 17 2.03 22.42 3.32
N THR A 18 2.75 21.36 3.65
CA THR A 18 3.74 20.71 2.78
C THR A 18 3.44 19.22 2.72
N GLY A 19 3.45 18.64 1.51
CA GLY A 19 3.28 17.21 1.29
C GLY A 19 4.14 16.71 0.14
N GLY A 20 4.07 15.40 -0.15
CA GLY A 20 4.90 14.77 -1.19
C GLY A 20 4.69 15.35 -2.60
N MET A 21 3.53 15.96 -2.87
CA MET A 21 3.20 16.54 -4.17
C MET A 21 3.59 18.01 -4.33
N GLY A 22 3.92 18.69 -3.22
CA GLY A 22 4.23 20.12 -3.26
C GLY A 22 3.89 20.84 -1.96
N THR A 23 3.86 22.17 -2.05
CA THR A 23 3.61 23.05 -0.91
C THR A 23 2.43 23.95 -1.23
N VAL A 24 1.51 24.08 -0.28
CA VAL A 24 0.38 25.02 -0.32
C VAL A 24 0.76 26.25 0.48
N TYR A 25 0.58 27.42 -0.12
CA TYR A 25 0.88 28.71 0.47
C TYR A 25 -0.38 29.55 0.58
N LEU A 26 -0.46 30.37 1.62
CA LEU A 26 -1.34 31.52 1.64
C LEU A 26 -0.65 32.60 0.85
N ALA A 27 -1.32 33.14 -0.16
CA ALA A 27 -0.77 34.19 -1.00
C ALA A 27 -1.79 35.29 -1.26
N ALA A 28 -1.32 36.52 -1.36
CA ALA A 28 -2.10 37.62 -1.88
C ALA A 28 -2.25 37.46 -3.40
N ASP A 29 -3.49 37.56 -3.88
CA ASP A 29 -3.80 37.58 -5.31
C ASP A 29 -3.14 38.80 -5.99
N PRO A 30 -2.57 38.66 -7.21
CA PRO A 30 -1.86 39.74 -7.89
C PRO A 30 -2.74 40.93 -8.23
N ILE A 31 -4.04 40.71 -8.44
CA ILE A 31 -4.96 41.70 -9.02
C ILE A 31 -6.09 42.02 -8.04
N LEU A 32 -6.69 41.00 -7.43
CA LEU A 32 -7.86 41.17 -6.58
C LEU A 32 -7.44 41.32 -5.10
N PRO A 33 -8.17 42.10 -4.30
CA PRO A 33 -7.88 42.27 -2.87
C PRO A 33 -8.37 41.05 -2.06
N ARG A 34 -7.85 39.87 -2.37
CA ARG A 34 -8.21 38.60 -1.71
C ARG A 34 -7.00 37.73 -1.42
N GLN A 35 -7.16 36.86 -0.43
CA GLN A 35 -6.24 35.78 -0.15
C GLN A 35 -6.57 34.53 -0.98
N THR A 36 -5.53 33.84 -1.41
CA THR A 36 -5.59 32.66 -2.27
C THR A 36 -4.72 31.56 -1.68
N ALA A 37 -5.20 30.32 -1.75
CA ALA A 37 -4.37 29.16 -1.50
C ALA A 37 -3.64 28.80 -2.80
N LEU A 38 -2.32 28.95 -2.82
CA LEU A 38 -1.47 28.64 -3.96
C LEU A 38 -0.72 27.34 -3.71
N LYS A 39 -1.05 26.29 -4.44
CA LYS A 39 -0.33 25.01 -4.41
C LYS A 39 0.71 25.00 -5.52
N VAL A 40 1.98 24.92 -5.14
CA VAL A 40 3.12 24.80 -6.05
C VAL A 40 3.65 23.38 -5.98
N LEU A 41 3.72 22.70 -7.12
CA LEU A 41 4.07 21.29 -7.20
C LEU A 41 5.59 21.10 -7.14
N SER A 42 6.00 19.91 -6.69
CA SER A 42 7.43 19.55 -6.69
C SER A 42 8.01 19.63 -8.10
N SER A 43 9.29 19.99 -8.20
CA SER A 43 9.99 20.07 -9.48
C SER A 43 10.08 18.72 -10.19
N GLU A 44 10.14 17.63 -9.42
CA GLU A 44 10.15 16.25 -9.94
C GLU A 44 8.84 15.92 -10.66
N LEU A 45 7.69 16.10 -10.00
CA LEU A 45 6.38 15.84 -10.61
C LEU A 45 6.11 16.78 -11.79
N SER A 46 6.56 18.04 -11.71
CA SER A 46 6.34 19.02 -12.77
C SER A 46 7.10 18.72 -14.07
N ARG A 47 8.14 17.88 -14.01
CA ARG A 47 8.97 17.47 -15.16
C ARG A 47 8.45 16.22 -15.86
N ASP A 48 7.60 15.43 -15.20
CA ASP A 48 6.94 14.27 -15.79
C ASP A 48 5.87 14.76 -16.80
N PRO A 49 6.03 14.47 -18.11
CA PRO A 49 5.08 14.91 -19.14
C PRO A 49 3.66 14.34 -18.96
N ASP A 50 3.55 13.09 -18.49
CA ASP A 50 2.27 12.41 -18.31
C ASP A 50 1.54 12.96 -17.09
N PHE A 51 2.26 13.16 -16.00
CA PHE A 51 1.72 13.85 -14.82
C PHE A 51 1.24 15.26 -15.18
N ARG A 52 2.05 16.03 -15.91
CA ARG A 52 1.70 17.39 -16.35
C ARG A 52 0.43 17.43 -17.19
N ALA A 53 0.30 16.56 -18.19
CA ALA A 53 -0.88 16.51 -19.04
C ALA A 53 -2.15 16.19 -18.24
N ARG A 54 -2.05 15.25 -17.29
CA ARG A 54 -3.15 14.91 -16.37
C ARG A 54 -3.52 16.07 -15.45
N PHE A 55 -2.53 16.70 -14.81
CA PHE A 55 -2.71 17.85 -13.93
C PHE A 55 -3.47 18.98 -14.63
N ILE A 56 -3.08 19.32 -15.86
CA ILE A 56 -3.72 20.37 -16.67
C ILE A 56 -5.19 20.02 -16.91
N ARG A 57 -5.46 18.80 -17.39
CA ARG A 57 -6.83 18.33 -17.69
C ARG A 57 -7.72 18.29 -16.45
N GLU A 58 -7.20 17.79 -15.33
CA GLU A 58 -7.95 17.69 -14.08
C GLU A 58 -8.21 19.07 -13.47
N ALA A 59 -7.24 19.97 -13.53
CA ALA A 59 -7.41 21.34 -13.07
C ALA A 59 -8.42 22.12 -13.94
N ASP A 60 -8.46 21.89 -15.26
CA ASP A 60 -9.50 22.46 -16.14
C ASP A 60 -10.89 21.93 -15.80
N THR A 61 -10.99 20.63 -15.55
CA THR A 61 -12.24 19.98 -15.14
C THR A 61 -12.72 20.55 -13.80
N ALA A 62 -11.83 20.65 -12.81
CA ALA A 62 -12.14 21.21 -11.50
C ALA A 62 -12.51 22.71 -11.56
N ALA A 63 -11.90 23.48 -12.45
CA ALA A 63 -12.22 24.89 -12.66
C ALA A 63 -13.63 25.11 -13.25
N SER A 64 -14.21 24.10 -13.90
CA SER A 64 -15.58 24.16 -14.40
C SER A 64 -16.66 23.94 -13.32
N LEU A 65 -16.27 23.48 -12.13
CA LEU A 65 -17.20 23.17 -11.05
C LEU A 65 -17.40 24.38 -10.14
N GLU A 66 -18.61 24.94 -10.16
CA GLU A 66 -19.03 26.02 -9.27
C GLU A 66 -20.14 25.55 -8.33
N HIS A 67 -19.82 25.35 -7.05
CA HIS A 67 -20.76 24.87 -6.06
C HIS A 67 -20.39 25.38 -4.65
N PRO A 68 -21.35 25.73 -3.77
CA PRO A 68 -21.06 26.27 -2.44
C PRO A 68 -20.21 25.39 -1.53
N HIS A 69 -20.21 24.08 -1.78
CA HIS A 69 -19.45 23.06 -1.03
C HIS A 69 -18.24 22.52 -1.80
N ILE A 70 -17.80 23.19 -2.87
CA ILE A 70 -16.57 22.84 -3.62
C ILE A 70 -15.60 24.02 -3.51
N VAL A 71 -14.32 23.73 -3.21
CA VAL A 71 -13.25 24.73 -3.25
C VAL A 71 -13.05 25.17 -4.70
N SER A 72 -13.31 26.45 -5.00
CA SER A 72 -13.16 26.99 -6.35
C SER A 72 -11.68 27.04 -6.79
N VAL A 73 -11.41 26.61 -8.02
CA VAL A 73 -10.12 26.82 -8.69
C VAL A 73 -10.19 28.17 -9.42
N TYR A 74 -9.24 29.06 -9.12
CA TYR A 74 -9.19 30.39 -9.73
C TYR A 74 -8.29 30.44 -10.95
N ASN A 75 -7.14 29.76 -10.90
CA ASN A 75 -6.18 29.76 -11.99
C ASN A 75 -5.19 28.60 -11.86
N ARG A 76 -4.50 28.26 -12.95
CA ARG A 76 -3.39 27.31 -12.97
C ARG A 76 -2.31 27.77 -13.94
N GLY A 77 -1.11 27.25 -13.78
CA GLY A 77 -0.05 27.52 -14.76
C GLY A 77 1.25 26.82 -14.43
N GLN A 78 2.32 27.36 -15.00
CA GLN A 78 3.69 26.97 -14.72
C GLN A 78 4.55 28.19 -14.39
N THR A 79 5.60 28.00 -13.59
CA THR A 79 6.67 28.99 -13.42
C THR A 79 7.58 29.02 -14.65
N GLU A 80 8.47 30.02 -14.73
CA GLU A 80 9.50 30.10 -15.78
C GLU A 80 10.41 28.85 -15.78
N ASP A 81 10.75 28.34 -14.58
CA ASP A 81 11.51 27.10 -14.39
C ASP A 81 10.68 25.82 -14.61
N GLY A 82 9.43 25.96 -15.06
CA GLY A 82 8.54 24.86 -15.43
C GLY A 82 7.81 24.18 -14.26
N GLN A 83 7.83 24.71 -13.03
CA GLN A 83 7.05 24.12 -11.94
C GLN A 83 5.56 24.41 -12.09
N LEU A 84 4.71 23.39 -11.99
CA LEU A 84 3.26 23.55 -12.05
C LEU A 84 2.73 24.20 -10.78
N TRP A 85 1.68 25.00 -10.92
CA TRP A 85 0.97 25.60 -9.80
C TRP A 85 -0.53 25.71 -10.07
N ILE A 86 -1.31 25.75 -8.99
CA ILE A 86 -2.75 25.99 -9.01
C ILE A 86 -3.13 26.94 -7.87
N ALA A 87 -3.92 27.95 -8.21
CA ALA A 87 -4.48 28.96 -7.33
C ALA A 87 -5.94 28.62 -7.06
N MET A 88 -6.31 28.49 -5.80
CA MET A 88 -7.64 28.07 -5.37
C MET A 88 -8.15 28.94 -4.22
N GLN A 89 -9.45 28.83 -3.94
CA GLN A 89 -10.07 29.49 -2.81
C GLN A 89 -9.33 29.17 -1.51
N PHE A 90 -8.93 30.22 -0.79
CA PHE A 90 -8.49 30.08 0.60
C PHE A 90 -9.71 29.90 1.50
N VAL A 91 -9.67 28.86 2.33
CA VAL A 91 -10.68 28.60 3.36
C VAL A 91 -10.01 28.81 4.72
N ASP A 92 -10.47 29.82 5.45
CA ASP A 92 -9.93 30.15 6.77
C ASP A 92 -10.53 29.23 7.84
N GLY A 93 -9.83 28.12 8.11
CA GLY A 93 -10.27 27.11 9.07
C GLY A 93 -9.41 25.86 9.07
N ILE A 94 -10.00 24.71 9.37
CA ILE A 94 -9.32 23.41 9.51
C ILE A 94 -9.96 22.32 8.68
N ASP A 95 -9.21 21.26 8.38
CA ASP A 95 -9.81 20.05 7.86
C ASP A 95 -10.54 19.22 8.94
N ALA A 96 -11.46 18.35 8.51
CA ALA A 96 -12.27 17.54 9.42
C ALA A 96 -11.45 16.51 10.22
N ASP A 97 -10.29 16.07 9.72
CA ASP A 97 -9.42 15.16 10.48
C ASP A 97 -8.68 15.90 11.61
N ALA A 98 -8.26 17.14 11.37
CA ALA A 98 -7.74 18.03 12.41
C ALA A 98 -8.80 18.35 13.46
N ALA A 99 -10.05 18.60 13.05
CA ALA A 99 -11.17 18.82 13.97
C ALA A 99 -11.46 17.58 14.85
N LEU A 100 -11.38 16.38 14.25
CA LEU A 100 -11.50 15.09 14.92
C LEU A 100 -10.39 14.90 15.97
N ARG A 101 -9.12 15.08 15.60
CA ARG A 101 -7.99 15.01 16.55
C ARG A 101 -8.08 16.06 17.65
N GLY A 102 -8.65 17.23 17.34
CA GLY A 102 -8.90 18.29 18.32
C GLY A 102 -10.01 17.97 19.33
N GLY A 103 -10.70 16.83 19.20
CA GLY A 103 -11.76 16.41 20.11
C GLY A 103 -13.06 17.21 19.96
N THR A 104 -13.27 17.84 18.79
CA THR A 104 -14.45 18.68 18.51
C THR A 104 -15.47 17.99 17.62
N MET A 105 -15.27 16.71 17.30
CA MET A 105 -16.12 15.95 16.38
C MET A 105 -17.16 15.14 17.16
N ALA A 106 -18.38 15.66 17.23
CA ALA A 106 -19.56 14.93 17.70
C ALA A 106 -20.24 14.19 16.52
N PRO A 107 -20.95 13.08 16.77
CA PRO A 107 -21.63 12.33 15.72
C PRO A 107 -22.57 13.18 14.84
N GLN A 108 -23.27 14.14 15.44
CA GLN A 108 -24.14 15.08 14.73
C GLN A 108 -23.35 15.97 13.75
N ARG A 109 -22.16 16.44 14.17
CA ARG A 109 -21.27 17.24 13.32
C ARG A 109 -20.67 16.39 12.20
N ALA A 110 -20.26 15.16 12.48
CA ALA A 110 -19.77 14.21 11.47
C ALA A 110 -20.80 13.98 10.36
N VAL A 111 -22.05 13.69 10.73
CA VAL A 111 -23.14 13.50 9.76
C VAL A 111 -23.46 14.79 9.00
N HIS A 112 -23.43 15.95 9.66
CA HIS A 112 -23.61 17.24 8.99
C HIS A 112 -22.53 17.48 7.92
N ILE A 113 -21.26 17.24 8.24
CA ILE A 113 -20.13 17.36 7.30
C ILE A 113 -20.33 16.44 6.10
N ILE A 114 -20.67 15.17 6.35
CA ILE A 114 -20.94 14.18 5.30
C ILE A 114 -22.11 14.63 4.40
N ALA A 115 -23.15 15.24 4.95
CA ALA A 115 -24.26 15.76 4.16
C ALA A 115 -23.87 16.94 3.24
N GLN A 116 -22.99 17.85 3.69
CA GLN A 116 -22.53 18.93 2.81
C GLN A 116 -21.57 18.42 1.72
N VAL A 117 -20.68 17.48 2.06
CA VAL A 117 -19.78 16.83 1.09
C VAL A 117 -20.59 16.01 0.07
N ALA A 118 -21.65 15.34 0.50
CA ALA A 118 -22.54 14.60 -0.40
C ALA A 118 -23.15 15.49 -1.48
N LYS A 119 -23.59 16.71 -1.15
CA LYS A 119 -24.08 17.68 -2.14
C LYS A 119 -23.01 18.03 -3.18
N ALA A 120 -21.77 18.23 -2.75
CA ALA A 120 -20.65 18.50 -3.65
C ALA A 120 -20.37 17.32 -4.59
N LEU A 121 -20.41 16.09 -4.06
CA LEU A 121 -20.21 14.87 -4.84
C LEU A 121 -21.32 14.64 -5.85
N ASP A 122 -22.59 14.75 -5.44
CA ASP A 122 -23.73 14.58 -6.36
C ASP A 122 -23.69 15.62 -7.48
N PHE A 123 -23.30 16.87 -7.17
CA PHE A 123 -23.09 17.91 -8.19
C PHE A 123 -21.96 17.54 -9.16
N ALA A 124 -20.81 17.09 -8.66
CA ALA A 124 -19.68 16.69 -9.50
C ALA A 124 -20.03 15.47 -10.39
N HIS A 125 -20.69 14.46 -9.83
CA HIS A 125 -21.12 13.26 -10.55
C HIS A 125 -22.12 13.58 -11.67
N ALA A 126 -23.03 14.53 -11.43
CA ALA A 126 -23.94 15.03 -12.47
C ALA A 126 -23.22 15.72 -13.64
N HIS A 127 -21.99 16.19 -13.43
CA HIS A 127 -21.10 16.76 -14.46
C HIS A 127 -20.05 15.73 -14.96
N ASN A 128 -20.24 14.44 -14.69
CA ASN A 128 -19.32 13.35 -15.05
C ASN A 128 -17.92 13.49 -14.45
N VAL A 129 -17.79 14.13 -13.29
CA VAL A 129 -16.51 14.29 -12.57
C VAL A 129 -16.51 13.41 -11.33
N VAL A 130 -15.57 12.45 -11.27
CA VAL A 130 -15.32 11.59 -10.10
C VAL A 130 -14.13 12.15 -9.33
N HIS A 131 -14.23 12.29 -8.00
CA HIS A 131 -13.22 12.95 -7.19
C HIS A 131 -12.00 12.07 -6.87
N ARG A 132 -12.19 10.79 -6.57
CA ARG A 132 -11.14 9.76 -6.36
C ARG A 132 -10.21 9.92 -5.15
N ASP A 133 -10.40 10.92 -4.29
CA ASP A 133 -9.57 11.16 -3.09
C ASP A 133 -10.42 11.69 -1.92
N ILE A 134 -11.57 11.08 -1.69
CA ILE A 134 -12.47 11.47 -0.60
C ILE A 134 -11.92 10.95 0.73
N LYS A 135 -11.61 11.90 1.64
CA LYS A 135 -11.13 11.65 3.00
C LYS A 135 -11.33 12.89 3.89
N PRO A 136 -11.38 12.74 5.22
CA PRO A 136 -11.58 13.88 6.12
C PRO A 136 -10.56 15.01 5.98
N GLY A 137 -9.32 14.71 5.58
CA GLY A 137 -8.29 15.73 5.31
C GLY A 137 -8.59 16.67 4.13
N ASN A 138 -9.56 16.31 3.27
CA ASN A 138 -10.00 17.14 2.13
C ASN A 138 -11.32 17.87 2.43
N PHE A 139 -11.88 17.74 3.64
CA PHE A 139 -13.12 18.40 4.05
C PHE A 139 -12.77 19.63 4.87
N LEU A 140 -12.76 20.81 4.25
CA LEU A 140 -12.40 22.07 4.89
C LEU A 140 -13.60 22.65 5.63
N LEU A 141 -13.39 23.00 6.89
CA LEU A 141 -14.38 23.51 7.84
C LEU A 141 -14.00 24.95 8.21
N SER A 142 -14.96 25.86 8.14
CA SER A 142 -14.77 27.27 8.51
C SER A 142 -16.03 27.86 9.16
N GLY A 143 -15.85 28.92 9.94
CA GLY A 143 -16.93 29.53 10.70
C GLY A 143 -17.28 28.79 12.01
N PRO A 144 -18.36 29.19 12.69
CA PRO A 144 -18.75 28.60 13.96
C PRO A 144 -19.25 27.16 13.80
N ILE A 145 -18.91 26.29 14.76
CA ILE A 145 -19.43 24.91 14.80
C ILE A 145 -20.94 24.97 15.00
N GLY A 146 -21.68 24.33 14.10
CA GLY A 146 -23.13 24.27 14.16
C GLY A 146 -23.75 24.01 12.80
N PRO A 147 -25.07 24.23 12.66
CA PRO A 147 -25.80 24.05 11.40
C PRO A 147 -25.29 24.94 10.25
N ASP A 148 -24.69 26.08 10.59
CA ASP A 148 -24.15 27.07 9.65
C ASP A 148 -22.64 26.91 9.43
N GLU A 149 -22.03 25.84 9.95
CA GLU A 149 -20.63 25.53 9.71
C GLU A 149 -20.39 25.36 8.21
N ARG A 150 -19.46 26.13 7.67
CA ARG A 150 -19.19 26.10 6.24
C ARG A 150 -18.25 24.93 5.94
N VAL A 151 -18.75 23.97 5.18
CA VAL A 151 -18.03 22.76 4.75
C VAL A 151 -17.77 22.83 3.25
N LEU A 152 -16.51 22.65 2.86
CA LEU A 152 -16.08 22.59 1.46
C LEU A 152 -15.24 21.36 1.18
N LEU A 153 -15.47 20.73 0.03
CA LEU A 153 -14.64 19.67 -0.51
C LEU A 153 -13.51 20.28 -1.36
N GLY A 154 -12.26 20.02 -0.96
CA GLY A 154 -11.06 20.46 -1.67
C GLY A 154 -10.30 19.31 -2.35
N ASP A 155 -9.25 19.67 -3.09
CA ASP A 155 -8.31 18.72 -3.73
C ASP A 155 -8.99 17.68 -4.65
N PHE A 156 -9.78 18.16 -5.64
CA PHE A 156 -10.44 17.36 -6.69
C PHE A 156 -9.46 16.55 -7.55
N GLY A 157 -8.89 15.47 -7.03
CA GLY A 157 -8.13 14.47 -7.79
C GLY A 157 -6.84 14.94 -8.48
N ILE A 158 -6.56 16.25 -8.55
CA ILE A 158 -5.62 16.98 -9.45
C ILE A 158 -4.18 16.43 -9.45
N ALA A 159 -3.85 15.50 -8.54
CA ALA A 159 -2.52 14.93 -8.39
C ALA A 159 -2.48 13.40 -8.22
N ARG A 160 -3.56 12.65 -8.47
CA ARG A 160 -3.51 11.18 -8.35
C ARG A 160 -3.89 10.45 -9.63
N ALA A 161 -2.84 10.07 -10.36
CA ALA A 161 -2.85 8.90 -11.21
C ALA A 161 -2.95 7.64 -10.34
N PHE A 162 -4.16 7.11 -10.17
CA PHE A 162 -4.30 5.67 -9.94
C PHE A 162 -3.98 4.87 -11.21
N ASP A 163 -3.87 5.55 -12.36
CA ASP A 163 -3.91 4.91 -13.66
C ASP A 163 -2.55 4.37 -14.15
N ASP A 164 -1.40 4.58 -13.49
CA ASP A 164 -0.13 3.97 -14.01
C ASP A 164 1.14 3.97 -13.12
N VAL A 165 1.08 3.85 -11.79
CA VAL A 165 2.31 3.92 -10.98
C VAL A 165 2.48 2.75 -10.02
N GLY A 166 3.53 1.97 -10.26
CA GLY A 166 4.07 0.97 -9.34
C GLY A 166 4.11 1.50 -7.91
N LEU A 167 3.37 0.81 -7.05
CA LEU A 167 3.15 1.11 -5.64
C LEU A 167 4.42 0.81 -4.80
N THR A 168 5.49 1.56 -5.04
CA THR A 168 6.71 1.50 -4.23
C THR A 168 7.01 2.84 -3.56
N ALA A 169 6.93 2.82 -2.22
CA ALA A 169 7.69 3.64 -1.29
C ALA A 169 7.42 5.17 -1.22
N THR A 170 6.23 5.60 -0.79
CA THR A 170 6.12 6.81 0.07
C THR A 170 4.91 6.74 1.02
N GLY A 171 5.04 7.34 2.22
CA GLY A 171 3.97 7.40 3.23
C GLY A 171 2.73 8.21 2.83
N SER A 172 2.75 8.94 1.71
CA SER A 172 1.59 9.63 1.16
C SER A 172 0.62 8.68 0.44
N VAL A 173 1.13 7.56 -0.08
CA VAL A 173 0.32 6.57 -0.80
C VAL A 173 -0.58 5.80 0.17
N MET A 174 -0.10 5.53 1.38
CA MET A 174 -0.86 4.84 2.44
C MET A 174 -2.11 5.62 2.90
N ALA A 175 -2.08 6.95 2.86
CA ALA A 175 -3.18 7.81 3.30
C ALA A 175 -4.44 7.68 2.42
N THR A 176 -4.26 7.55 1.10
CA THR A 176 -5.40 7.41 0.17
C THR A 176 -5.84 5.96 0.03
N VAL A 177 -4.92 5.00 0.18
CA VAL A 177 -5.27 3.58 0.22
C VAL A 177 -6.26 3.26 1.35
N ALA A 178 -6.20 4.00 2.48
CA ALA A 178 -7.11 3.83 3.63
C ALA A 178 -8.57 4.23 3.39
N TYR A 179 -8.88 4.83 2.24
CA TYR A 179 -10.23 5.22 1.84
C TYR A 179 -10.58 4.70 0.43
N ALA A 180 -9.69 3.94 -0.21
CA ALA A 180 -9.85 3.55 -1.62
C ALA A 180 -10.92 2.46 -1.77
N ALA A 181 -11.75 2.61 -2.80
CA ALA A 181 -12.74 1.61 -3.17
C ALA A 181 -12.06 0.33 -3.74
N PRO A 182 -12.64 -0.86 -3.56
CA PRO A 182 -12.07 -2.13 -4.04
C PRO A 182 -11.74 -2.12 -5.54
N GLU A 183 -12.60 -1.52 -6.35
CA GLU A 183 -12.44 -1.39 -7.82
C GLU A 183 -11.30 -0.46 -8.22
N VAL A 184 -11.01 0.59 -7.43
CA VAL A 184 -9.83 1.45 -7.65
C VAL A 184 -8.54 0.65 -7.38
N LEU A 185 -8.56 -0.21 -6.36
CA LEU A 185 -7.41 -1.06 -6.00
C LEU A 185 -7.20 -2.24 -6.95
N SER A 186 -8.25 -2.64 -7.68
CA SER A 186 -8.22 -3.78 -8.61
C SER A 186 -8.16 -3.36 -10.07
N ASP A 187 -7.95 -2.08 -10.34
CA ASP A 187 -7.95 -1.49 -11.69
C ASP A 187 -9.18 -1.90 -12.53
N ARG A 188 -10.36 -1.89 -11.90
CA ARG A 188 -11.64 -2.16 -12.57
C ARG A 188 -12.28 -0.84 -13.01
N PRO A 189 -13.19 -0.86 -14.00
CA PRO A 189 -13.94 0.33 -14.38
C PRO A 189 -14.59 1.01 -13.17
N ILE A 190 -14.46 2.33 -13.10
CA ILE A 190 -14.94 3.15 -11.98
C ILE A 190 -16.00 4.15 -12.43
N ASP A 191 -16.95 4.44 -11.54
CA ASP A 191 -17.93 5.52 -11.64
C ASP A 191 -17.99 6.30 -10.31
N GLY A 192 -18.99 7.18 -10.15
CA GLY A 192 -19.17 7.97 -8.92
C GLY A 192 -19.30 7.13 -7.63
N ARG A 193 -19.60 5.83 -7.72
CA ARG A 193 -19.74 4.95 -6.55
C ARG A 193 -18.42 4.71 -5.82
N VAL A 194 -17.27 4.97 -6.45
CA VAL A 194 -15.98 4.96 -5.73
C VAL A 194 -15.93 6.05 -4.66
N ASP A 195 -16.48 7.24 -4.95
CA ASP A 195 -16.53 8.34 -3.99
C ASP A 195 -17.53 8.04 -2.86
N ILE A 196 -18.63 7.34 -3.16
CA ILE A 196 -19.61 6.88 -2.15
C ILE A 196 -18.95 5.92 -1.15
N TYR A 197 -18.15 4.98 -1.64
CA TYR A 197 -17.39 4.08 -0.77
C TYR A 197 -16.42 4.83 0.13
N SER A 198 -15.64 5.74 -0.45
CA SER A 198 -14.70 6.58 0.28
C SER A 198 -15.39 7.51 1.28
N LEU A 199 -16.58 8.03 0.95
CA LEU A 199 -17.42 8.82 1.86
C LEU A 199 -17.91 7.96 3.05
N GLY A 200 -18.27 6.70 2.81
CA GLY A 200 -18.57 5.73 3.88
C GLY A 200 -17.38 5.50 4.81
N CYS A 201 -16.18 5.35 4.25
CA CYS A 201 -14.94 5.25 5.02
C CYS A 201 -14.69 6.51 5.86
N ALA A 202 -14.92 7.70 5.28
CA ALA A 202 -14.80 8.97 5.98
C ALA A 202 -15.81 9.12 7.12
N LEU A 203 -17.07 8.72 6.90
CA LEU A 203 -18.11 8.70 7.94
C LEU A 203 -17.70 7.79 9.10
N PHE A 204 -17.24 6.57 8.81
CA PHE A 204 -16.72 5.65 9.84
C PHE A 204 -15.60 6.30 10.66
N ARG A 205 -14.64 6.95 10.00
CA ARG A 205 -13.52 7.64 10.67
C ARG A 205 -13.98 8.77 11.57
N LEU A 206 -14.90 9.61 11.09
CA LEU A 206 -15.41 10.74 11.85
C LEU A 206 -16.28 10.31 13.04
N LEU A 207 -16.91 9.13 12.98
CA LEU A 207 -17.74 8.57 14.06
C LEU A 207 -16.95 7.77 15.11
N THR A 208 -15.84 7.14 14.72
CA THR A 208 -15.11 6.20 15.59
C THR A 208 -13.73 6.68 16.00
N GLY A 209 -13.20 7.71 15.32
CA GLY A 209 -11.82 8.11 15.50
C GLY A 209 -10.82 7.11 14.92
N HIS A 210 -11.21 6.15 14.07
CA HIS A 210 -10.33 5.12 13.48
C HIS A 210 -10.63 4.93 12.00
N THR A 211 -9.63 4.57 11.17
CA THR A 211 -9.93 4.16 9.80
C THR A 211 -10.65 2.81 9.78
N PRO A 212 -11.47 2.51 8.76
CA PRO A 212 -12.20 1.23 8.70
C PRO A 212 -11.27 0.01 8.76
N PHE A 213 -10.12 0.08 8.08
CA PHE A 213 -9.09 -0.93 8.13
C PHE A 213 -7.79 -0.31 8.69
N PRO A 214 -7.21 -0.86 9.77
CA PRO A 214 -6.04 -0.27 10.41
C PRO A 214 -4.77 -0.31 9.54
N ALA A 215 -4.06 0.82 9.48
CA ALA A 215 -2.79 0.93 8.76
C ALA A 215 -1.57 0.37 9.52
N SER A 216 -1.75 -0.10 10.76
CA SER A 216 -0.68 -0.65 11.60
C SER A 216 0.03 -1.85 10.97
N ASN A 217 -0.65 -2.55 10.06
CA ASN A 217 -0.15 -3.77 9.40
C ASN A 217 0.38 -3.48 7.98
N GLY A 218 0.60 -2.19 7.66
CA GLY A 218 1.11 -1.72 6.38
C GLY A 218 0.05 -1.56 5.28
N ALA A 219 0.42 -0.87 4.21
CA ALA A 219 -0.50 -0.52 3.11
C ALA A 219 -1.16 -1.75 2.46
N ALA A 220 -0.44 -2.87 2.34
CA ALA A 220 -1.00 -4.10 1.78
C ALA A 220 -2.14 -4.67 2.63
N ALA A 221 -2.04 -4.64 3.96
CA ALA A 221 -3.12 -5.12 4.83
C ALA A 221 -4.36 -4.24 4.74
N VAL A 222 -4.18 -2.92 4.61
CA VAL A 222 -5.27 -1.97 4.38
C VAL A 222 -5.95 -2.25 3.05
N MET A 223 -5.19 -2.46 1.97
CA MET A 223 -5.74 -2.85 0.66
C MET A 223 -6.54 -4.15 0.75
N MET A 224 -6.00 -5.18 1.41
CA MET A 224 -6.71 -6.45 1.61
C MET A 224 -8.01 -6.27 2.39
N GLY A 225 -8.01 -5.38 3.40
CA GLY A 225 -9.22 -5.02 4.12
C GLY A 225 -10.29 -4.41 3.20
N HIS A 226 -9.88 -3.44 2.37
CA HIS A 226 -10.77 -2.83 1.39
C HIS A 226 -11.25 -3.81 0.33
N LEU A 227 -10.42 -4.76 -0.11
CA LEU A 227 -10.79 -5.76 -1.11
C LEU A 227 -11.69 -6.88 -0.57
N PHE A 228 -11.39 -7.42 0.62
CA PHE A 228 -11.92 -8.72 1.05
C PHE A 228 -12.60 -8.70 2.42
N SER A 229 -12.15 -7.88 3.37
CA SER A 229 -12.74 -7.89 4.72
C SER A 229 -14.14 -7.27 4.72
N PRO A 230 -15.09 -7.80 5.51
CA PRO A 230 -16.40 -7.19 5.64
C PRO A 230 -16.28 -5.73 6.16
N PRO A 231 -17.19 -4.83 5.77
CA PRO A 231 -17.26 -3.50 6.37
C PRO A 231 -17.35 -3.57 7.91
N PRO A 232 -16.55 -2.79 8.64
CA PRO A 232 -16.60 -2.77 10.09
C PRO A 232 -17.88 -2.11 10.60
N ARG A 233 -18.28 -2.45 11.82
CA ARG A 233 -19.42 -1.84 12.53
C ARG A 233 -18.94 -0.68 13.40
N VAL A 234 -19.68 0.42 13.42
CA VAL A 234 -19.32 1.58 14.25
C VAL A 234 -19.61 1.31 15.72
N THR A 235 -20.60 0.45 16.03
CA THR A 235 -20.93 0.10 17.41
C THR A 235 -19.88 -0.76 18.10
N ASP A 236 -19.04 -1.47 17.34
CA ASP A 236 -17.95 -2.27 17.90
C ASP A 236 -16.86 -1.37 18.50
N ALA A 237 -16.65 -0.19 17.90
CA ALA A 237 -15.71 0.82 18.39
C ALA A 237 -16.36 1.80 19.38
N VAL A 238 -17.61 2.20 19.13
CA VAL A 238 -18.34 3.18 19.95
C VAL A 238 -19.74 2.66 20.25
N PRO A 239 -19.90 1.83 21.31
CA PRO A 239 -21.18 1.16 21.62
C PRO A 239 -22.38 2.09 21.90
N SER A 240 -22.14 3.38 22.15
CA SER A 240 -23.20 4.38 22.39
C SER A 240 -23.87 4.89 21.10
N LEU A 241 -23.28 4.62 19.93
CA LEU A 241 -23.85 4.96 18.63
C LEU A 241 -25.09 4.10 18.31
N PRO A 242 -26.09 4.64 17.60
CA PRO A 242 -27.23 3.85 17.13
C PRO A 242 -26.79 2.71 16.18
N ALA A 243 -27.29 1.50 16.43
CA ALA A 243 -27.00 0.32 15.60
C ALA A 243 -27.44 0.48 14.12
N ALA A 244 -28.37 1.40 13.84
CA ALA A 244 -28.77 1.74 12.47
C ALA A 244 -27.59 2.25 11.63
N LEU A 245 -26.58 2.88 12.24
CA LEU A 245 -25.38 3.36 11.53
C LEU A 245 -24.51 2.21 10.99
N ASP A 246 -24.52 1.05 11.63
CA ASP A 246 -23.78 -0.12 11.13
C ASP A 246 -24.28 -0.52 9.74
N ARG A 247 -25.61 -0.46 9.54
CA ARG A 247 -26.22 -0.78 8.24
C ARG A 247 -25.83 0.25 7.18
N VAL A 248 -25.78 1.54 7.55
CA VAL A 248 -25.34 2.61 6.63
C VAL A 248 -23.90 2.37 6.17
N ILE A 249 -22.99 2.06 7.10
CA ILE A 249 -21.59 1.75 6.77
C ILE A 249 -21.49 0.48 5.92
N ALA A 250 -22.25 -0.56 6.25
CA ALA A 250 -22.26 -1.80 5.48
C ALA A 250 -22.68 -1.61 4.01
N ILE A 251 -23.72 -0.79 3.77
CA ILE A 251 -24.18 -0.48 2.41
C ILE A 251 -23.17 0.43 1.69
N ALA A 252 -22.73 1.52 2.32
CA ALA A 252 -21.79 2.45 1.71
C ALA A 252 -20.48 1.77 1.29
N MET A 253 -19.98 0.85 2.12
CA MET A 253 -18.73 0.14 1.91
C MET A 253 -18.90 -1.26 1.29
N ALA A 254 -20.05 -1.54 0.66
CA ALA A 254 -20.25 -2.81 -0.03
C ALA A 254 -19.15 -3.04 -1.09
N LYS A 255 -18.64 -4.27 -1.18
CA LYS A 255 -17.54 -4.60 -2.11
C LYS A 255 -17.97 -4.54 -3.56
N ASP A 256 -19.19 -4.98 -3.83
CA ASP A 256 -19.87 -4.77 -5.09
C ASP A 256 -20.39 -3.33 -5.18
N PRO A 257 -19.93 -2.51 -6.13
CA PRO A 257 -20.45 -1.16 -6.34
C PRO A 257 -21.97 -1.14 -6.55
N ALA A 258 -22.55 -2.18 -7.18
CA ALA A 258 -23.99 -2.26 -7.46
C ALA A 258 -24.83 -2.29 -6.17
N ALA A 259 -24.27 -2.81 -5.08
CA ALA A 259 -24.93 -2.94 -3.78
C ALA A 259 -24.82 -1.69 -2.88
N ARG A 260 -24.17 -0.63 -3.34
CA ARG A 260 -24.03 0.65 -2.61
C ARG A 260 -25.24 1.55 -2.83
N PHE A 261 -25.30 2.66 -2.09
CA PHE A 261 -26.24 3.75 -2.35
C PHE A 261 -26.10 4.27 -3.80
N GLY A 262 -27.21 4.73 -4.36
CA GLY A 262 -27.27 5.27 -5.72
C GLY A 262 -26.62 6.64 -5.86
N SER A 263 -26.57 7.41 -4.77
CA SER A 263 -25.89 8.71 -4.70
C SER A 263 -25.24 8.96 -3.33
N ALA A 264 -24.36 9.97 -3.26
CA ALA A 264 -23.80 10.39 -1.97
C ALA A 264 -24.88 11.01 -1.08
N GLY A 265 -25.87 11.70 -1.66
CA GLY A 265 -27.03 12.23 -0.96
C GLY A 265 -27.87 11.15 -0.27
N GLU A 266 -28.09 10.00 -0.90
CA GLU A 266 -28.79 8.86 -0.29
C GLU A 266 -28.05 8.32 0.94
N LEU A 267 -26.72 8.18 0.85
CA LEU A 267 -25.87 7.80 1.99
C LEU A 267 -26.04 8.81 3.14
N ALA A 268 -25.93 10.10 2.84
CA ALA A 268 -26.05 11.15 3.85
C ALA A 268 -27.42 11.19 4.51
N ALA A 269 -28.50 11.01 3.74
CA ALA A 269 -29.86 10.92 4.26
C ALA A 269 -30.02 9.71 5.20
N ALA A 270 -29.52 8.53 4.79
CA ALA A 270 -29.56 7.32 5.61
C ALA A 270 -28.76 7.49 6.91
N ALA A 271 -27.60 8.15 6.87
CA ALA A 271 -26.81 8.46 8.06
C ALA A 271 -27.53 9.43 9.01
N ALA A 272 -28.18 10.45 8.47
CA ALA A 272 -28.97 11.41 9.25
C ALA A 272 -30.18 10.73 9.93
N ASP A 273 -30.90 9.87 9.20
CA ASP A 273 -32.03 9.11 9.75
C ASP A 273 -31.57 8.09 10.80
N ALA A 274 -30.45 7.41 10.57
CA ALA A 274 -29.88 6.49 11.56
C ALA A 274 -29.47 7.18 12.87
N LEU A 275 -29.14 8.47 12.84
CA LEU A 275 -28.80 9.26 14.02
C LEU A 275 -30.03 9.84 14.74
N ARG A 276 -31.19 9.90 14.07
CA ARG A 276 -32.46 10.37 14.65
C ARG A 276 -33.05 9.28 15.54
N ASP A 277 -32.87 9.44 16.85
CA ASP A 277 -33.59 8.67 17.87
C ASP A 277 -34.59 9.59 18.59
N PRO A 278 -35.92 9.44 18.36
CA PRO A 278 -36.93 10.28 18.99
C PRO A 278 -36.99 10.14 20.52
N THR A 279 -36.37 9.10 21.09
CA THR A 279 -36.32 8.87 22.54
C THR A 279 -35.10 9.54 23.21
N ARG A 280 -34.10 9.97 22.43
CA ARG A 280 -32.86 10.56 22.93
C ARG A 280 -32.91 12.08 22.81
N ARG A 281 -33.08 12.77 23.95
CA ARG A 281 -33.23 14.25 24.01
C ARG A 281 -31.91 15.04 23.93
N ALA A 282 -30.76 14.40 24.14
CA ALA A 282 -29.46 15.06 24.19
C ALA A 282 -28.53 14.59 23.06
N PRO A 283 -27.72 15.49 22.45
CA PRO A 283 -26.68 15.11 21.50
C PRO A 283 -25.65 14.15 22.09
N LEU A 284 -25.02 13.36 21.23
CA LEU A 284 -23.93 12.48 21.65
C LEU A 284 -22.66 13.32 21.90
N PRO A 285 -21.86 12.98 22.92
CA PRO A 285 -20.64 13.73 23.21
C PRO A 285 -19.63 13.59 22.06
N PRO A 286 -18.71 14.56 21.92
CA PRO A 286 -17.61 14.45 20.96
C PRO A 286 -16.65 13.33 21.33
N ILE A 287 -15.97 12.80 20.32
CA ILE A 287 -14.93 11.78 20.51
C ILE A 287 -13.74 12.42 21.23
N PRO A 288 -13.29 11.88 22.38
CA PRO A 288 -12.11 12.38 23.08
C PRO A 288 -10.86 12.29 22.21
N SER A 289 -10.01 13.32 22.21
CA SER A 289 -8.78 13.38 21.41
C SER A 289 -7.84 12.18 21.65
N GLY A 290 -7.75 11.70 22.90
CA GLY A 290 -6.94 10.53 23.27
C GLY A 290 -7.46 9.18 22.77
N GLN A 291 -8.68 9.12 22.22
CA GLN A 291 -9.27 7.92 21.61
C GLN A 291 -9.19 7.92 20.09
N VAL A 292 -8.63 8.97 19.48
CA VAL A 292 -8.46 9.06 18.03
C VAL A 292 -7.18 8.32 17.63
N GLY A 293 -7.33 7.22 16.89
CA GLY A 293 -6.21 6.50 16.31
C GLY A 293 -5.40 7.40 15.35
N PRO A 294 -4.09 7.12 15.16
CA PRO A 294 -3.25 7.91 14.28
C PRO A 294 -3.84 7.97 12.87
N TYR A 295 -3.85 9.16 12.28
CA TYR A 295 -4.22 9.30 10.87
C TYR A 295 -3.15 8.58 10.03
N PRO A 296 -3.53 7.83 8.98
CA PRO A 296 -2.55 7.16 8.13
C PRO A 296 -1.77 8.21 7.32
N VAL A 297 -0.70 8.75 7.90
CA VAL A 297 0.31 9.54 7.18
C VAL A 297 1.69 9.15 7.68
N GLY A 298 2.64 9.05 6.76
CA GLY A 298 4.05 9.14 7.11
C GLY A 298 4.34 10.50 7.75
N SER A 299 4.83 10.45 8.99
CA SER A 299 5.36 11.54 9.83
C SER A 299 4.39 12.67 10.23
N PRO A 300 4.35 13.05 11.52
CA PRO A 300 3.52 14.15 12.00
C PRO A 300 4.12 15.49 11.58
N THR A 301 3.38 16.31 10.84
CA THR A 301 3.52 17.77 10.95
C THR A 301 2.76 18.21 12.20
N PRO A 302 3.37 19.02 13.10
CA PRO A 302 2.65 19.62 14.21
C PRO A 302 1.45 20.44 13.72
N PRO A 303 0.36 20.54 14.51
CA PRO A 303 -0.73 21.45 14.21
C PRO A 303 -0.24 22.90 14.06
N TRP A 304 -0.78 23.61 13.09
CA TRP A 304 -0.42 24.99 12.72
C TRP A 304 -0.73 26.05 13.80
N TRP A 305 -1.41 25.70 14.90
CA TRP A 305 -1.71 26.60 16.02
C TRP A 305 -0.69 26.54 17.17
N GLU A 306 0.28 25.64 17.12
CA GLU A 306 1.27 25.48 18.20
C GLU A 306 2.38 26.55 18.16
N HIS A 307 2.29 27.55 17.28
CA HIS A 307 3.31 28.61 17.10
C HIS A 307 2.70 30.02 17.16
N SER A 308 1.94 30.31 18.22
CA SER A 308 1.67 31.68 18.67
C SER A 308 2.34 31.91 20.01
N GLY A 309 3.65 32.11 20.01
CA GLY A 309 4.42 32.48 21.18
C GLY A 309 5.84 32.89 20.79
N GLN A 310 6.19 34.15 21.06
CA GLN A 310 7.55 34.66 20.92
C GLN A 310 8.52 33.80 21.73
N ARG A 311 9.32 32.94 21.07
CA ARG A 311 10.47 32.31 21.72
C ARG A 311 11.61 33.33 21.74
N THR A 312 11.76 33.99 22.89
CA THR A 312 13.05 34.53 23.31
C THR A 312 14.11 33.42 23.23
N LEU A 313 15.18 33.70 22.51
CA LEU A 313 16.34 32.80 22.36
C LEU A 313 16.95 32.56 23.74
N ALA A 314 16.71 31.38 24.32
CA ALA A 314 17.50 30.89 25.44
C ALA A 314 18.87 30.39 24.92
N PRO A 315 19.98 30.66 25.65
CA PRO A 315 21.32 30.29 25.21
C PRO A 315 21.52 28.76 25.24
N PRO A 316 22.39 28.21 24.37
CA PRO A 316 22.62 26.77 24.28
C PRO A 316 23.33 26.22 25.53
N PRO A 317 22.99 24.99 25.99
CA PRO A 317 23.63 24.38 27.15
C PRO A 317 25.08 23.94 26.84
N PRO A 318 25.96 23.87 27.86
CA PRO A 318 27.39 23.61 27.67
C PRO A 318 27.69 22.15 27.27
N ARG A 319 28.54 22.00 26.24
CA ARG A 319 29.00 20.71 25.70
C ARG A 319 29.89 19.96 26.72
N ARG A 320 29.42 18.80 27.20
CA ARG A 320 30.26 17.84 27.95
C ARG A 320 31.24 17.12 27.02
N ARG A 321 32.53 17.35 27.25
CA ARG A 321 33.67 16.57 26.73
C ARG A 321 33.66 15.16 27.33
N ARG A 322 33.57 14.10 26.51
CA ARG A 322 34.20 12.79 26.81
C ARG A 322 34.45 11.93 25.56
N ARG A 323 35.75 11.73 25.32
CA ARG A 323 36.49 10.56 24.78
C ARG A 323 36.13 10.02 23.39
N ARG A 324 36.68 10.65 22.35
CA ARG A 324 36.80 10.15 20.96
C ARG A 324 38.04 9.26 20.71
N GLY A 325 38.53 8.54 21.73
CA GLY A 325 39.78 7.77 21.63
C GLY A 325 39.64 6.32 21.16
N LEU A 326 38.44 5.73 21.16
CA LEU A 326 38.26 4.29 20.92
C LEU A 326 37.63 3.93 19.56
N ILE A 327 37.03 4.90 18.86
CA ILE A 327 36.40 4.67 17.55
C ILE A 327 37.44 4.72 16.41
N ALA A 328 38.55 5.44 16.59
CA ALA A 328 39.62 5.54 15.60
C ALA A 328 40.47 4.26 15.47
N ALA A 329 40.50 3.39 16.48
CA ALA A 329 41.26 2.14 16.44
C ALA A 329 40.52 1.01 15.69
N ALA A 330 39.18 1.03 15.67
CA ALA A 330 38.37 0.00 15.02
C ALA A 330 38.33 0.15 13.48
N LEU A 331 38.43 1.38 12.97
CA LEU A 331 38.42 1.67 11.53
C LEU A 331 39.73 1.30 10.82
N ALA A 332 40.86 1.28 11.53
CA ALA A 332 42.16 0.91 10.95
C ALA A 332 42.32 -0.60 10.70
N ALA A 333 41.63 -1.45 11.48
CA ALA A 333 41.71 -2.91 11.32
C ALA A 333 40.93 -3.42 10.09
N VAL A 334 39.85 -2.73 9.69
CA VAL A 334 39.01 -3.13 8.55
C VAL A 334 39.70 -2.83 7.20
N VAL A 335 40.51 -1.77 7.14
CA VAL A 335 41.22 -1.38 5.91
C VAL A 335 42.35 -2.36 5.56
N VAL A 336 42.98 -3.00 6.55
CA VAL A 336 44.07 -3.98 6.32
C VAL A 336 43.54 -5.32 5.80
N VAL A 337 42.33 -5.73 6.20
CA VAL A 337 41.73 -7.00 5.75
C VAL A 337 41.20 -6.91 4.32
N VAL A 338 40.66 -5.76 3.90
CA VAL A 338 40.18 -5.54 2.52
C VAL A 338 41.33 -5.41 1.51
N ALA A 339 42.49 -4.90 1.95
CA ALA A 339 43.69 -4.82 1.11
C ALA A 339 44.35 -6.19 0.84
N ALA A 340 44.08 -7.20 1.67
CA ALA A 340 44.65 -8.55 1.52
C ALA A 340 43.86 -9.49 0.59
N THR A 341 42.60 -9.16 0.25
CA THR A 341 41.75 -10.03 -0.59
C THR A 341 41.75 -9.69 -2.08
N VAL A 342 42.32 -8.55 -2.50
CA VAL A 342 42.32 -8.12 -3.92
C VAL A 342 43.56 -8.61 -4.69
N THR A 343 44.57 -9.17 -4.02
CA THR A 343 45.84 -9.58 -4.65
C THR A 343 45.88 -11.01 -5.24
N VAL A 344 44.78 -11.79 -5.23
CA VAL A 344 44.83 -13.22 -5.65
C VAL A 344 44.14 -13.56 -6.98
N LEU A 345 43.37 -12.69 -7.64
CA LEU A 345 42.54 -13.14 -8.79
C LEU A 345 42.64 -12.34 -10.11
N VAL A 346 43.73 -11.61 -10.36
CA VAL A 346 43.96 -11.09 -11.72
C VAL A 346 45.42 -11.26 -12.16
N TRP A 347 45.70 -12.41 -12.77
CA TRP A 347 46.77 -12.52 -13.79
C TRP A 347 46.12 -12.98 -15.11
N PRO A 348 46.37 -12.28 -16.24
CA PRO A 348 45.72 -12.55 -17.52
C PRO A 348 46.57 -13.45 -18.43
N ASP A 349 45.91 -14.39 -19.12
CA ASP A 349 46.43 -15.00 -20.34
C ASP A 349 46.09 -14.13 -21.55
N ARG A 350 47.11 -13.89 -22.39
CA ARG A 350 47.04 -13.08 -23.62
C ARG A 350 46.90 -13.96 -24.86
N GLY A 351 46.05 -13.50 -25.78
CA GLY A 351 46.31 -13.53 -27.22
C GLY A 351 45.11 -13.95 -28.10
N PRO A 352 45.06 -13.56 -29.39
CA PRO A 352 45.44 -12.25 -29.92
C PRO A 352 44.45 -11.68 -30.96
N ALA A 353 44.58 -10.35 -31.15
CA ALA A 353 44.49 -9.58 -32.40
C ALA A 353 43.23 -9.61 -33.29
N GLY A 354 42.71 -8.40 -33.56
CA GLY A 354 41.79 -8.16 -34.67
C GLY A 354 41.22 -6.75 -34.74
N GLN A 355 42.06 -5.78 -35.15
CA GLN A 355 41.81 -4.59 -35.98
C GLN A 355 40.58 -3.68 -35.75
N GLY A 356 40.85 -2.37 -35.69
CA GLY A 356 39.94 -1.33 -35.25
C GLY A 356 39.05 -0.66 -36.30
N ALA A 357 38.25 0.31 -35.83
CA ALA A 357 37.77 1.50 -36.53
C ALA A 357 37.02 2.44 -35.55
N ASP A 358 36.98 3.72 -35.91
CA ASP A 358 36.62 4.95 -35.18
C ASP A 358 35.23 5.07 -34.48
N PRO A 359 35.04 6.09 -33.62
CA PRO A 359 33.82 6.32 -32.84
C PRO A 359 32.81 7.20 -33.60
N GLY A 360 31.57 6.73 -33.73
CA GLY A 360 30.49 7.55 -34.26
C GLY A 360 29.11 6.89 -34.13
N ALA A 361 28.15 7.70 -33.67
CA ALA A 361 26.71 7.47 -33.57
C ALA A 361 26.18 6.82 -32.28
N ALA A 362 25.46 7.64 -31.51
CA ALA A 362 24.52 7.23 -30.48
C ALA A 362 23.33 6.47 -31.09
N PRO A 363 22.80 5.40 -30.47
CA PRO A 363 21.58 4.78 -30.94
C PRO A 363 20.34 5.52 -30.43
N SER A 364 19.42 5.76 -31.36
CA SER A 364 18.04 6.20 -31.16
C SER A 364 17.19 5.13 -30.45
N PRO A 365 16.04 5.49 -29.84
CA PRO A 365 15.19 4.56 -29.10
C PRO A 365 14.51 3.54 -30.02
N SER A 366 14.57 2.28 -29.62
CA SER A 366 13.94 1.12 -30.27
C SER A 366 12.41 1.18 -30.17
N ALA A 367 11.74 0.80 -31.27
CA ALA A 367 10.29 0.60 -31.34
C ALA A 367 9.80 -0.60 -30.48
N PRO A 368 8.49 -0.70 -30.16
CA PRO A 368 7.94 -1.78 -29.34
C PRO A 368 8.00 -3.14 -30.07
N GLY A 369 8.40 -4.19 -29.36
CA GLY A 369 8.39 -5.58 -29.85
C GLY A 369 6.99 -6.23 -29.82
N PRO A 370 6.85 -7.45 -30.37
CA PRO A 370 5.59 -8.20 -30.43
C PRO A 370 5.11 -8.64 -29.04
N PRO A 371 3.80 -8.95 -28.86
CA PRO A 371 3.22 -9.24 -27.54
C PRO A 371 3.80 -10.51 -26.91
N ALA A 372 4.07 -10.43 -25.61
CA ALA A 372 4.43 -11.53 -24.74
C ALA A 372 3.49 -12.74 -24.95
N THR A 373 4.04 -13.93 -25.23
CA THR A 373 3.22 -15.16 -25.27
C THR A 373 3.14 -15.76 -23.86
N ASP A 374 1.92 -16.07 -23.40
CA ASP A 374 1.67 -16.73 -22.12
C ASP A 374 2.36 -18.11 -22.03
N ILE A 375 2.93 -18.42 -20.86
CA ILE A 375 3.49 -19.74 -20.56
C ILE A 375 2.36 -20.75 -20.36
N THR A 376 2.40 -21.85 -21.12
CA THR A 376 1.40 -22.93 -21.07
C THR A 376 1.81 -24.05 -20.11
N ALA A 377 0.85 -24.92 -19.75
CA ALA A 377 1.09 -26.07 -18.87
C ALA A 377 2.26 -26.98 -19.34
N ALA A 378 2.44 -27.15 -20.65
CA ALA A 378 3.51 -27.98 -21.22
C ALA A 378 4.91 -27.40 -21.00
N GLN A 379 5.02 -26.08 -20.79
CA GLN A 379 6.28 -25.37 -20.61
C GLN A 379 6.68 -25.24 -19.13
N LEU A 380 5.84 -25.69 -18.20
CA LEU A 380 6.06 -25.52 -16.77
C LEU A 380 7.18 -26.41 -16.21
N ARG A 381 7.22 -27.69 -16.57
CA ARG A 381 8.17 -28.65 -15.97
C ARG A 381 9.64 -28.23 -16.10
N PRO A 382 10.15 -27.73 -17.25
CA PRO A 382 11.54 -27.28 -17.38
C PRO A 382 11.92 -26.07 -16.51
N ILE A 383 10.94 -25.33 -15.99
CA ILE A 383 11.18 -24.16 -15.12
C ILE A 383 11.64 -24.61 -13.73
N LEU A 384 11.21 -25.78 -13.24
CA LEU A 384 11.62 -26.31 -11.94
C LEU A 384 13.14 -26.56 -11.88
N LEU A 385 13.70 -26.46 -10.67
CA LEU A 385 15.11 -26.74 -10.40
C LEU A 385 15.33 -28.24 -10.27
N THR A 386 16.41 -28.75 -10.87
CA THR A 386 16.84 -30.13 -10.67
C THR A 386 17.60 -30.27 -9.34
N ALA A 387 17.78 -31.50 -8.86
CA ALA A 387 18.43 -31.77 -7.57
C ALA A 387 19.86 -31.21 -7.46
N ASP A 388 20.59 -31.16 -8.57
CA ASP A 388 21.95 -30.61 -8.67
C ASP A 388 22.00 -29.08 -8.66
N GLN A 389 20.88 -28.42 -9.00
CA GLN A 389 20.75 -26.95 -8.99
C GLN A 389 20.35 -26.40 -7.62
N ILE A 390 19.92 -27.27 -6.69
CA ILE A 390 19.54 -26.88 -5.34
C ILE A 390 20.77 -27.03 -4.42
N PRO A 391 21.16 -25.98 -3.66
CA PRO A 391 22.27 -26.07 -2.72
C PRO A 391 22.07 -27.24 -1.74
N ARG A 392 23.15 -27.89 -1.32
CA ARG A 392 23.06 -29.00 -0.34
C ARG A 392 22.90 -28.48 1.09
N GLY A 393 22.29 -29.29 1.94
CA GLY A 393 22.08 -28.98 3.34
C GLY A 393 23.29 -29.33 4.18
N ALA A 394 23.20 -29.08 5.49
CA ALA A 394 24.29 -29.34 6.44
C ALA A 394 24.69 -30.84 6.51
N SER A 395 23.76 -31.76 6.19
CA SER A 395 24.05 -33.20 6.09
C SER A 395 24.89 -33.58 4.86
N GLY A 396 24.97 -32.70 3.86
CA GLY A 396 25.79 -32.88 2.66
C GLY A 396 25.30 -33.96 1.67
N GLY A 397 24.21 -34.68 2.00
CA GLY A 397 23.62 -35.71 1.16
C GLY A 397 23.00 -35.16 -0.14
N PRO A 398 22.96 -35.95 -1.23
CA PRO A 398 22.26 -35.55 -2.44
C PRO A 398 20.75 -35.56 -2.21
N LEU A 399 20.06 -34.53 -2.74
CA LEU A 399 18.61 -34.53 -2.84
C LEU A 399 18.15 -35.54 -3.90
N VAL A 400 17.13 -36.32 -3.58
CA VAL A 400 16.51 -37.31 -4.48
C VAL A 400 15.07 -36.89 -4.72
N LEU A 401 14.63 -36.96 -5.98
CA LEU A 401 13.24 -36.73 -6.37
C LEU A 401 12.37 -37.88 -5.85
N GLU A 402 11.42 -37.60 -4.97
CA GLU A 402 10.49 -38.62 -4.45
C GLU A 402 9.10 -38.55 -5.09
N ARG A 403 8.67 -37.35 -5.48
CA ARG A 403 7.37 -37.13 -6.12
C ARG A 403 7.49 -36.11 -7.22
N ASP A 404 6.85 -36.41 -8.35
CA ASP A 404 6.70 -35.52 -9.49
C ASP A 404 5.21 -35.52 -9.90
N SER A 405 4.59 -34.34 -9.99
CA SER A 405 3.14 -34.19 -10.17
C SER A 405 2.80 -33.08 -11.16
N ALA A 406 1.67 -33.24 -11.85
CA ALA A 406 1.06 -32.21 -12.70
C ALA A 406 -0.34 -31.80 -12.19
N THR A 407 -0.66 -32.13 -10.94
CA THR A 407 -1.93 -31.78 -10.27
C THR A 407 -1.66 -31.12 -8.92
N LEU A 408 -2.61 -30.32 -8.44
CA LEU A 408 -2.58 -29.71 -7.11
C LEU A 408 -2.64 -30.79 -6.02
N SER A 409 -1.89 -30.58 -4.94
CA SER A 409 -1.87 -31.43 -3.75
C SER A 409 -3.01 -31.09 -2.79
N ASP A 410 -3.44 -32.05 -1.98
CA ASP A 410 -4.35 -31.80 -0.86
C ASP A 410 -3.77 -32.43 0.41
N ASP A 411 -3.03 -31.61 1.15
CA ASP A 411 -2.42 -32.00 2.42
C ASP A 411 -3.25 -31.50 3.62
N SER A 412 -4.51 -31.09 3.40
CA SER A 412 -5.35 -30.44 4.44
C SER A 412 -5.56 -31.33 5.67
N ALA A 413 -5.64 -32.65 5.48
CA ALA A 413 -5.78 -33.63 6.55
C ALA A 413 -4.50 -33.85 7.38
N THR A 414 -3.35 -33.33 6.92
CA THR A 414 -2.07 -33.46 7.62
C THR A 414 -1.86 -32.37 8.67
N LEU A 415 -2.73 -31.36 8.73
CA LEU A 415 -2.64 -30.26 9.70
C LEU A 415 -3.85 -30.28 10.65
N ASP A 416 -3.63 -29.93 11.90
CA ASP A 416 -4.72 -29.66 12.86
C ASP A 416 -5.51 -28.38 12.53
N ASN A 417 -4.92 -27.48 11.74
CA ASN A 417 -5.57 -26.31 11.17
C ASN A 417 -5.46 -26.31 9.63
N PRO A 418 -6.53 -26.76 8.93
CA PRO A 418 -6.54 -26.84 7.47
C PRO A 418 -6.36 -25.50 6.75
N GLU A 419 -6.71 -24.37 7.37
CA GLU A 419 -6.53 -23.04 6.77
C GLU A 419 -5.04 -22.72 6.53
N CYS A 420 -4.14 -23.38 7.25
CA CYS A 420 -2.70 -23.17 7.16
C CYS A 420 -1.98 -24.09 6.17
N VAL A 421 -2.69 -24.99 5.49
CA VAL A 421 -2.07 -25.90 4.53
C VAL A 421 -1.39 -25.15 3.38
N GLY A 422 -2.00 -24.07 2.88
CA GLY A 422 -1.41 -23.25 1.83
C GLY A 422 -0.16 -22.50 2.28
N ALA A 423 -0.09 -22.10 3.57
CA ALA A 423 1.11 -21.52 4.15
C ALA A 423 2.20 -22.57 4.42
N TRP A 424 1.81 -23.83 4.61
CA TRP A 424 2.71 -24.93 4.93
C TRP A 424 3.31 -25.62 3.70
N ALA A 425 2.59 -25.75 2.59
CA ALA A 425 3.02 -26.56 1.45
C ALA A 425 2.67 -25.90 0.12
N PRO A 426 3.51 -26.04 -0.93
CA PRO A 426 3.22 -25.48 -2.25
C PRO A 426 2.03 -26.16 -2.94
N ALA A 427 1.45 -25.47 -3.92
CA ALA A 427 0.47 -26.01 -4.88
C ALA A 427 -0.74 -26.75 -4.27
N GLN A 428 -1.30 -26.21 -3.18
CA GLN A 428 -2.44 -26.80 -2.48
C GLN A 428 -3.77 -26.49 -3.16
N GLN A 429 -4.67 -27.47 -3.18
CA GLN A 429 -6.03 -27.32 -3.73
C GLN A 429 -6.80 -26.18 -3.06
N SER A 430 -6.71 -26.06 -1.73
CA SER A 430 -7.34 -24.99 -0.95
C SER A 430 -6.92 -23.58 -1.37
N GLY A 431 -5.72 -23.45 -1.97
CA GLY A 431 -5.20 -22.19 -2.46
C GLY A 431 -5.51 -21.92 -3.92
N TYR A 432 -5.45 -22.94 -4.78
CA TYR A 432 -5.43 -22.74 -6.22
C TYR A 432 -6.64 -23.31 -6.99
N ALA A 433 -7.47 -24.18 -6.41
CA ALA A 433 -8.54 -24.86 -7.16
C ALA A 433 -9.55 -23.87 -7.78
N ALA A 434 -9.88 -22.79 -7.07
CA ALA A 434 -10.80 -21.75 -7.55
C ALA A 434 -10.10 -20.56 -8.25
N SER A 435 -8.78 -20.62 -8.43
CA SER A 435 -7.98 -19.50 -8.96
C SER A 435 -8.06 -19.34 -10.48
N GLY A 436 -8.58 -20.36 -11.19
CA GLY A 436 -8.58 -20.41 -12.64
C GLY A 436 -7.21 -20.66 -13.25
N TYR A 437 -6.32 -21.36 -12.53
CA TYR A 437 -5.03 -21.83 -13.05
C TYR A 437 -5.22 -22.70 -14.29
N THR A 438 -4.26 -22.66 -15.20
CA THR A 438 -4.28 -23.39 -16.48
C THR A 438 -3.31 -24.57 -16.51
N GLY A 439 -2.38 -24.64 -15.56
CA GLY A 439 -1.48 -25.79 -15.41
C GLY A 439 -0.65 -25.70 -14.15
N VAL A 440 -0.15 -26.85 -13.68
CA VAL A 440 0.79 -26.94 -12.57
C VAL A 440 1.85 -27.99 -12.87
N ALA A 441 3.08 -27.71 -12.47
CA ALA A 441 4.14 -28.71 -12.36
C ALA A 441 4.74 -28.61 -10.96
N ALA A 442 4.75 -29.71 -10.21
CA ALA A 442 5.26 -29.77 -8.85
C ALA A 442 6.23 -30.94 -8.65
N GLN A 443 7.24 -30.74 -7.80
CA GLN A 443 8.25 -31.73 -7.41
C GLN A 443 8.51 -31.69 -5.91
N PHE A 444 8.76 -32.87 -5.34
CA PHE A 444 9.21 -33.03 -3.97
C PHE A 444 10.56 -33.76 -3.96
N LEU A 445 11.58 -33.10 -3.40
CA LEU A 445 12.93 -33.63 -3.26
C LEU A 445 13.29 -33.72 -1.78
N ARG A 446 13.98 -34.81 -1.40
CA ARG A 446 14.42 -35.04 -0.03
C ARG A 446 15.84 -35.61 0.00
N ALA A 447 16.63 -35.24 0.99
CA ALA A 447 17.96 -35.83 1.13
C ALA A 447 17.83 -37.31 1.52
N LEU A 448 18.70 -38.14 0.95
CA LEU A 448 18.69 -39.58 1.21
C LEU A 448 18.85 -39.86 2.71
N ASN A 449 17.97 -40.71 3.27
CA ASN A 449 17.95 -41.11 4.69
C ASN A 449 17.69 -39.99 5.71
N GLU A 450 17.24 -38.82 5.27
CA GLU A 450 16.85 -37.73 6.17
C GLU A 450 15.32 -37.60 6.27
N PRO A 451 14.77 -37.25 7.45
CA PRO A 451 13.36 -36.87 7.57
C PRO A 451 13.02 -35.65 6.69
N GLU A 452 11.78 -35.54 6.25
CA GLU A 452 11.29 -34.38 5.46
C GLU A 452 11.54 -33.05 6.17
N SER A 453 11.40 -33.02 7.49
CA SER A 453 11.63 -31.83 8.30
C SER A 453 13.10 -31.41 8.37
N GLN A 454 14.04 -32.28 8.02
CA GLN A 454 15.49 -32.05 8.19
C GLN A 454 16.20 -31.57 6.93
N ASP A 455 15.87 -32.14 5.76
CA ASP A 455 16.40 -31.65 4.48
C ASP A 455 15.49 -32.02 3.31
N SER A 456 14.63 -31.09 2.91
CA SER A 456 13.71 -31.27 1.78
C SER A 456 13.43 -29.97 1.04
N VAL A 457 13.06 -30.10 -0.23
CA VAL A 457 12.54 -29.02 -1.08
C VAL A 457 11.29 -29.48 -1.79
N SER A 458 10.18 -28.79 -1.55
CA SER A 458 8.95 -28.89 -2.34
C SER A 458 8.90 -27.68 -3.26
N GLN A 459 8.69 -27.87 -4.56
CA GLN A 459 8.63 -26.77 -5.52
C GLN A 459 7.47 -26.98 -6.48
N ALA A 460 6.84 -25.89 -6.87
CA ALA A 460 5.79 -25.87 -7.86
C ALA A 460 5.86 -24.60 -8.70
N VAL A 461 5.44 -24.74 -9.96
CA VAL A 461 5.12 -23.62 -10.84
C VAL A 461 3.71 -23.78 -11.36
N ILE A 462 2.93 -22.70 -11.30
CA ILE A 462 1.51 -22.69 -11.63
C ILE A 462 1.28 -21.64 -12.72
N ALA A 463 0.79 -22.05 -13.88
CA ALA A 463 0.42 -21.14 -14.97
C ALA A 463 -1.00 -20.63 -14.81
N PHE A 464 -1.21 -19.40 -15.24
CA PHE A 464 -2.50 -18.72 -15.23
C PHE A 464 -2.80 -18.10 -16.61
N PRO A 465 -4.06 -17.76 -16.90
CA PRO A 465 -4.37 -16.79 -17.93
C PRO A 465 -3.72 -15.43 -17.62
N GLU A 466 -3.44 -14.64 -18.65
CA GLU A 466 -2.91 -13.27 -18.52
C GLU A 466 -3.58 -12.46 -17.39
N GLY A 467 -2.77 -11.80 -16.57
CA GLY A 467 -3.23 -10.98 -15.44
C GLY A 467 -3.72 -11.73 -14.19
N LYS A 468 -4.00 -13.04 -14.26
CA LYS A 468 -4.56 -13.80 -13.11
C LYS A 468 -3.53 -14.31 -12.10
N ALA A 469 -2.27 -14.51 -12.50
CA ALA A 469 -1.21 -14.95 -11.60
C ALA A 469 -1.00 -13.97 -10.43
N GLY A 470 -1.01 -12.65 -10.71
CA GLY A 470 -0.93 -11.62 -9.67
C GLY A 470 -2.07 -11.68 -8.66
N ALA A 471 -3.31 -11.82 -9.13
CA ALA A 471 -4.48 -11.95 -8.25
C ALA A 471 -4.43 -13.21 -7.38
N SER A 472 -3.96 -14.33 -7.93
CA SER A 472 -3.77 -15.57 -7.17
C SER A 472 -2.68 -15.41 -6.10
N LEU A 473 -1.55 -14.76 -6.41
CA LEU A 473 -0.50 -14.47 -5.41
C LEU A 473 -1.02 -13.62 -4.26
N VAL A 474 -1.84 -12.61 -4.55
CA VAL A 474 -2.47 -11.76 -3.53
C VAL A 474 -3.39 -12.58 -2.63
N THR A 475 -4.19 -13.47 -3.21
CA THR A 475 -5.06 -14.39 -2.47
C THR A 475 -4.26 -15.33 -1.57
N GLN A 476 -3.21 -15.95 -2.10
CA GLN A 476 -2.31 -16.83 -1.34
C GLN A 476 -1.65 -16.11 -0.17
N ARG A 477 -1.13 -14.90 -0.40
CA ARG A 477 -0.54 -14.08 0.66
C ARG A 477 -1.54 -13.76 1.78
N GLY A 478 -2.80 -13.49 1.43
CA GLY A 478 -3.88 -13.28 2.40
C GLY A 478 -4.12 -14.50 3.27
N GLN A 479 -4.20 -15.68 2.66
CA GLN A 479 -4.35 -16.95 3.38
C GLN A 479 -3.15 -17.22 4.29
N TRP A 480 -1.92 -16.95 3.83
CA TRP A 480 -0.71 -17.14 4.64
C TRP A 480 -0.69 -16.23 5.87
N ALA A 481 -1.20 -15.01 5.75
CA ALA A 481 -1.27 -14.07 6.87
C ALA A 481 -2.17 -14.56 8.01
N LEU A 482 -3.17 -15.40 7.73
CA LEU A 482 -4.01 -16.01 8.76
C LEU A 482 -3.24 -17.00 9.63
N CYS A 483 -2.07 -17.46 9.20
CA CYS A 483 -1.24 -18.44 9.91
C CYS A 483 -0.06 -17.80 10.64
N GLY A 484 0.27 -16.54 10.33
CA GLY A 484 1.35 -15.82 10.99
C GLY A 484 1.15 -15.73 12.50
N GLY A 485 2.15 -16.12 13.27
CA GLY A 485 2.12 -16.12 14.74
C GLY A 485 1.30 -17.25 15.36
N LYS A 486 0.73 -18.16 14.57
CA LYS A 486 0.03 -19.35 15.07
C LYS A 486 0.99 -20.52 15.22
N THR A 487 0.62 -21.42 16.12
CA THR A 487 1.22 -22.75 16.25
C THR A 487 0.29 -23.77 15.58
N VAL A 488 0.85 -24.66 14.75
CA VAL A 488 0.10 -25.66 13.97
C VAL A 488 0.77 -27.02 14.15
N THR A 489 -0.02 -28.05 14.38
CA THR A 489 0.46 -29.43 14.43
C THR A 489 0.38 -30.05 13.04
N VAL A 490 1.53 -30.43 12.49
CA VAL A 490 1.65 -31.15 11.23
C VAL A 490 1.89 -32.63 11.54
N THR A 491 1.07 -33.52 11.01
CA THR A 491 1.17 -34.97 11.18
C THR A 491 1.46 -35.62 9.83
N PRO A 492 2.74 -35.85 9.50
CA PRO A 492 3.10 -36.53 8.27
C PRO A 492 2.61 -37.98 8.26
N PRO A 493 2.31 -38.57 7.09
CA PRO A 493 1.91 -39.97 7.00
C PRO A 493 2.95 -40.90 7.64
N GLY A 494 2.51 -41.72 8.60
CA GLY A 494 3.39 -42.70 9.28
C GLY A 494 4.36 -42.11 10.30
N ALA A 495 4.23 -40.84 10.67
CA ALA A 495 5.05 -40.17 11.67
C ALA A 495 4.19 -39.52 12.77
N PRO A 496 4.74 -39.31 13.99
CA PRO A 496 4.02 -38.56 15.03
C PRO A 496 3.84 -37.09 14.65
N GLY A 497 2.79 -36.47 15.20
CA GLY A 497 2.53 -35.04 15.03
C GLY A 497 3.67 -34.17 15.53
N GLN A 498 4.03 -33.16 14.74
CA GLN A 498 5.08 -32.19 14.98
C GLN A 498 4.48 -30.80 15.11
N VAL A 499 4.88 -30.05 16.14
CA VAL A 499 4.32 -28.73 16.43
C VAL A 499 5.21 -27.65 15.84
N TRP A 500 4.67 -26.85 14.93
CA TRP A 500 5.39 -25.81 14.19
C TRP A 500 4.87 -24.43 14.55
N GLU A 501 5.78 -23.48 14.73
CA GLU A 501 5.45 -22.07 14.99
C GLU A 501 5.70 -21.25 13.72
N PHE A 502 4.63 -20.66 13.18
CA PHE A 502 4.71 -19.83 11.99
C PHE A 502 5.10 -18.41 12.34
N ALA A 503 6.15 -17.90 11.69
CA ALA A 503 6.48 -16.49 11.70
C ALA A 503 5.42 -15.68 10.92
N GLN A 504 5.40 -14.37 11.15
CA GLN A 504 4.59 -13.48 10.31
C GLN A 504 5.14 -13.50 8.86
N PRO A 505 4.28 -13.72 7.85
CA PRO A 505 4.71 -13.65 6.46
C PRO A 505 5.26 -12.25 6.11
N GLY A 506 6.39 -12.21 5.40
CA GLY A 506 7.06 -11.00 4.96
C GLY A 506 7.35 -11.00 3.46
N ILE A 507 8.04 -9.97 2.98
CA ILE A 507 8.56 -9.90 1.62
C ILE A 507 10.06 -9.70 1.68
N THR A 508 10.81 -10.59 1.01
CA THR A 508 12.26 -10.53 0.90
C THR A 508 12.62 -10.55 -0.58
N SER A 509 13.27 -9.50 -1.09
CA SER A 509 13.68 -9.40 -2.51
C SER A 509 12.55 -9.67 -3.53
N GLY A 510 11.32 -9.26 -3.21
CA GLY A 510 10.15 -9.47 -4.08
C GLY A 510 9.51 -10.86 -3.98
N VAL A 511 10.00 -11.73 -3.10
CA VAL A 511 9.42 -13.04 -2.77
C VAL A 511 8.62 -12.91 -1.48
N VAL A 512 7.37 -13.36 -1.47
CA VAL A 512 6.56 -13.51 -0.24
C VAL A 512 7.10 -14.71 0.51
N VAL A 513 7.53 -14.53 1.76
CA VAL A 513 8.15 -15.60 2.55
C VAL A 513 7.44 -15.76 3.89
N VAL A 514 7.12 -17.00 4.26
CA VAL A 514 6.74 -17.37 5.63
C VAL A 514 7.71 -18.44 6.14
N ALA A 515 8.16 -18.28 7.38
CA ALA A 515 9.01 -19.26 8.04
C ALA A 515 8.20 -20.04 9.08
N ALA A 516 8.55 -21.31 9.29
CA ALA A 516 8.00 -22.15 10.34
C ALA A 516 9.15 -22.82 11.09
N THR A 517 9.15 -22.75 12.42
CA THR A 517 10.18 -23.37 13.26
C THR A 517 9.59 -24.50 14.08
N LEU A 518 10.28 -25.65 14.11
CA LEU A 518 9.83 -26.82 14.85
C LEU A 518 10.01 -26.58 16.35
N ARG A 519 8.93 -26.71 17.12
CA ARG A 519 8.99 -26.60 18.59
C ARG A 519 9.72 -27.81 19.17
N GLY A 520 10.74 -27.55 19.99
CA GLY A 520 11.53 -28.61 20.63
C GLY A 520 12.51 -29.33 19.70
N GLY A 521 12.71 -28.84 18.47
CA GLY A 521 13.69 -29.34 17.51
C GLY A 521 14.59 -28.24 16.96
N ASN A 522 15.46 -28.59 16.02
CA ASN A 522 16.36 -27.67 15.33
C ASN A 522 15.97 -27.41 13.86
N ALA A 523 14.84 -27.96 13.41
CA ALA A 523 14.37 -27.81 12.04
C ALA A 523 13.67 -26.47 11.82
N SER A 524 13.93 -25.86 10.66
CA SER A 524 13.26 -24.66 10.19
C SER A 524 12.88 -24.84 8.73
N CYS A 525 11.65 -24.48 8.39
CA CYS A 525 11.16 -24.44 7.03
C CYS A 525 10.90 -23.00 6.61
N GLN A 526 11.18 -22.67 5.36
CA GLN A 526 10.76 -21.44 4.71
C GLN A 526 9.94 -21.78 3.48
N HIS A 527 8.84 -21.07 3.30
CA HIS A 527 7.95 -21.17 2.15
C HIS A 527 7.93 -19.82 1.44
N GLY A 528 8.21 -19.82 0.15
CA GLY A 528 8.44 -18.63 -0.66
C GLY A 528 7.61 -18.67 -1.94
N MET A 529 7.00 -17.54 -2.29
CA MET A 529 6.19 -17.41 -3.51
C MET A 529 6.46 -16.09 -4.26
N GLN A 530 6.50 -16.15 -5.59
CA GLN A 530 6.62 -14.98 -6.46
C GLN A 530 5.86 -15.18 -7.78
N VAL A 531 5.44 -14.09 -8.42
CA VAL A 531 4.91 -14.08 -9.79
C VAL A 531 5.97 -13.63 -10.78
N ARG A 532 6.04 -14.31 -11.93
CA ARG A 532 6.82 -13.90 -13.09
C ARG A 532 6.01 -14.15 -14.36
N GLY A 533 5.63 -13.08 -15.06
CA GLY A 533 4.70 -13.18 -16.18
C GLY A 533 3.35 -13.73 -15.72
N ASN A 534 2.84 -14.75 -16.41
CA ASN A 534 1.62 -15.47 -16.06
C ASN A 534 1.85 -16.69 -15.13
N VAL A 535 3.04 -16.84 -14.53
CA VAL A 535 3.40 -18.00 -13.70
C VAL A 535 3.63 -17.59 -12.24
N ILE A 536 3.07 -18.37 -11.31
CA ILE A 536 3.48 -18.37 -9.90
C ILE A 536 4.56 -19.41 -9.69
N ILE A 537 5.65 -19.00 -9.04
CA ILE A 537 6.68 -19.88 -8.47
C ILE A 537 6.38 -20.02 -6.98
N ASP A 538 6.25 -21.26 -6.51
CA ASP A 538 5.79 -21.61 -5.16
C ASP A 538 6.69 -22.71 -4.57
N ILE A 539 7.57 -22.37 -3.62
CA ILE A 539 8.66 -23.26 -3.17
C ILE A 539 8.76 -23.26 -1.65
N ARG A 540 8.85 -24.44 -1.05
CA ARG A 540 9.20 -24.64 0.36
C ARG A 540 10.51 -25.39 0.51
N GLN A 541 11.35 -24.96 1.43
CA GLN A 541 12.57 -25.65 1.83
C GLN A 541 12.62 -25.83 3.34
N CYS A 542 12.94 -27.05 3.80
CA CYS A 542 13.19 -27.38 5.21
C CYS A 542 14.66 -27.74 5.42
N ARG A 543 15.26 -27.22 6.49
CA ARG A 543 16.66 -27.46 6.87
C ARG A 543 16.82 -27.60 8.39
N ALA A 544 17.67 -28.52 8.80
CA ALA A 544 18.20 -28.61 10.16
C ALA A 544 19.17 -27.46 10.47
N GLY A 545 19.04 -26.81 11.63
CA GLY A 545 20.00 -25.81 12.13
C GLY A 545 19.92 -24.43 11.48
N GLY A 546 18.89 -24.18 10.66
CA GLY A 546 18.75 -22.95 9.88
C GLY A 546 19.45 -23.03 8.51
N GLY A 547 19.39 -21.95 7.72
CA GLY A 547 20.01 -21.90 6.38
C GLY A 547 19.12 -22.34 5.22
N ALA A 548 17.80 -22.37 5.41
CA ALA A 548 16.88 -22.33 4.28
C ALA A 548 17.03 -20.98 3.54
N ASP A 549 17.15 -21.04 2.21
CA ASP A 549 17.21 -19.88 1.31
C ASP A 549 16.13 -20.02 0.25
N VAL A 550 14.87 -19.96 0.70
CA VAL A 550 13.74 -20.09 -0.23
C VAL A 550 13.68 -18.92 -1.20
N THR A 551 14.18 -17.74 -0.79
CA THR A 551 14.22 -16.54 -1.64
C THR A 551 15.15 -16.76 -2.83
N GLY A 552 16.35 -17.29 -2.60
CA GLY A 552 17.29 -17.65 -3.66
C GLY A 552 16.73 -18.71 -4.61
N LEU A 553 16.08 -19.75 -4.09
CA LEU A 553 15.45 -20.79 -4.91
C LEU A 553 14.31 -20.25 -5.78
N VAL A 554 13.45 -19.38 -5.23
CA VAL A 554 12.36 -18.75 -5.99
C VAL A 554 12.92 -17.85 -7.09
N ILE A 555 13.93 -17.03 -6.80
CA ILE A 555 14.58 -16.16 -7.79
C ILE A 555 15.26 -16.98 -8.90
N ALA A 556 15.97 -18.05 -8.55
CA ALA A 556 16.62 -18.94 -9.52
C ALA A 556 15.60 -19.63 -10.44
N THR A 557 14.46 -20.04 -9.89
CA THR A 557 13.35 -20.64 -10.64
C THR A 557 12.68 -19.60 -11.54
N ALA A 558 12.44 -18.38 -11.02
CA ALA A 558 11.88 -17.27 -11.78
C ALA A 558 12.77 -16.85 -12.95
N ALA A 559 14.09 -16.99 -12.84
CA ALA A 559 15.04 -16.71 -13.93
C ALA A 559 14.93 -17.70 -15.11
N LYS A 560 14.38 -18.90 -14.89
CA LYS A 560 14.08 -19.88 -15.94
C LYS A 560 12.76 -19.61 -16.67
N VAL A 561 11.92 -18.70 -16.17
CA VAL A 561 10.70 -18.28 -16.87
C VAL A 561 11.11 -17.44 -18.08
N PRO A 562 10.71 -17.82 -19.31
CA PRO A 562 11.02 -17.05 -20.52
C PRO A 562 10.65 -15.58 -20.36
N ARG A 563 11.48 -14.67 -20.91
CA ARG A 563 11.14 -13.24 -20.92
C ARG A 563 9.93 -13.04 -21.84
N GLN A 564 8.88 -12.53 -21.25
CA GLN A 564 7.65 -12.10 -21.91
C GLN A 564 7.83 -10.70 -22.49
#